data_AF-A0A7X9Q0R7-F1
#
_entry.id   AF-A0A7X9Q0R7-F1
#
_cell.length_a   1.000
_cell.length_b   1.000
_cell.length_c   1.000
_cell.angle_alpha   90.00
_cell.angle_beta   90.00
_cell.angle_gamma   90.00
#
_symmetry.space_group_name_H-M   'P 1'
#
loop_
_entity.id
_entity.type
_entity.pdbx_description
1 polymer ?
#
loop_
_entity_poly.entity_id
_entity_poly.type
_entity_poly.pdbx_seq_one_letter_code
_entity_poly.pdbx_strand_id
1 'polypeptide(L)'
;MNCSELEAHLTDFLDGQLGPATEAAALEHIASCARCEAVLAGTRAVIDLAGDVGRVELEAAGRERLLQSILHASRSRAVPDGRVGSAERER
;
A
#
# COMPACT_ATOMS: atom_id res chain seq x y z
N MET A 1 -1.49 -15.43 9.68
CA MET A 1 -2.93 -15.44 9.40
C MET A 1 -3.26 -16.60 8.46
N ASN A 2 -4.52 -17.00 8.39
CA ASN A 2 -5.03 -18.00 7.45
C ASN A 2 -5.64 -17.35 6.19
N CYS A 3 -6.02 -18.20 5.24
CA CYS A 3 -6.62 -17.83 3.97
C CYS A 3 -7.88 -16.95 4.08
N SER A 4 -8.81 -17.31 4.96
CA SER A 4 -10.07 -16.57 5.14
C SER A 4 -9.85 -15.23 5.84
N GLU A 5 -8.92 -15.19 6.80
CA GLU A 5 -8.51 -13.94 7.45
C GLU A 5 -7.88 -12.97 6.43
N LEU A 6 -7.00 -13.47 5.55
CA LEU A 6 -6.41 -12.63 4.51
C LEU A 6 -7.46 -12.09 3.53
N GLU A 7 -8.40 -12.93 3.09
CA GLU A 7 -9.47 -12.49 2.17
C GLU A 7 -10.32 -11.38 2.78
N ALA A 8 -10.64 -11.48 4.08
CA ALA A 8 -11.38 -10.44 4.79
C ALA A 8 -10.59 -9.11 4.87
N HIS A 9 -9.25 -9.18 4.88
CA HIS A 9 -8.37 -8.01 4.93
C HIS A 9 -7.83 -7.57 3.56
N LEU A 10 -8.19 -8.24 2.47
CA LEU A 10 -7.55 -8.03 1.17
C LEU A 10 -7.77 -6.62 0.62
N THR A 11 -8.95 -6.05 0.82
CA THR A 11 -9.25 -4.67 0.43
C THR A 11 -8.41 -3.68 1.22
N ASP A 12 -8.43 -3.77 2.56
CA ASP A 12 -7.63 -2.89 3.43
C ASP A 12 -6.12 -3.02 3.16
N PHE A 13 -5.65 -4.22 2.79
CA PHE A 13 -4.28 -4.48 2.37
C PHE A 13 -3.95 -3.73 1.07
N LEU A 14 -4.82 -3.81 0.06
CA LEU A 14 -4.64 -3.10 -1.22
C LEU A 14 -4.69 -1.58 -1.06
N ASP A 15 -5.52 -1.09 -0.13
CA ASP A 15 -5.68 0.34 0.17
C ASP A 15 -4.63 0.88 1.16
N GLY A 16 -3.72 0.02 1.66
CA GLY A 16 -2.68 0.40 2.62
C GLY A 16 -3.23 0.87 3.98
N GLN A 17 -4.40 0.37 4.39
CA GLN A 17 -5.10 0.75 5.61
C GLN A 17 -4.85 -0.21 6.78
N LEU A 18 -4.10 -1.29 6.56
CA LEU A 18 -3.75 -2.22 7.63
C LEU A 18 -2.75 -1.62 8.61
N GLY A 19 -2.88 -1.99 9.88
CA GLY A 19 -1.83 -1.74 10.88
C GLY A 19 -0.57 -2.59 10.59
N PRO A 20 0.62 -2.14 11.04
CA PRO A 20 1.90 -2.76 10.65
C PRO A 20 2.01 -4.27 10.93
N ALA A 21 1.46 -4.72 12.06
CA ALA A 21 1.49 -6.14 12.43
C ALA A 21 0.60 -6.99 11.51
N THR A 22 -0.59 -6.48 11.16
CA THR A 22 -1.53 -7.17 10.28
C THR A 22 -1.01 -7.20 8.85
N GLU A 23 -0.40 -6.09 8.40
CA GLU A 23 0.25 -6.01 7.09
C GLU A 23 1.41 -7.01 6.97
N ALA A 24 2.29 -7.08 7.97
CA ALA A 24 3.39 -8.05 7.98
C ALA A 24 2.88 -9.50 7.91
N ALA A 25 1.85 -9.84 8.68
CA ALA A 25 1.24 -11.17 8.65
C ALA A 25 0.54 -11.48 7.31
N ALA A 26 -0.03 -10.46 6.65
CA ALA A 26 -0.62 -10.60 5.32
C ALA A 26 0.47 -10.88 4.27
N LEU A 27 1.56 -10.11 4.28
CA LEU A 27 2.70 -10.30 3.39
C LEU A 27 3.32 -11.70 3.55
N GLU A 28 3.51 -12.16 4.79
CA GLU A 28 4.02 -13.51 5.06
C GLU A 28 3.10 -14.60 4.48
N HIS A 29 1.78 -14.45 4.64
CA HIS A 29 0.82 -15.42 4.11
C HIS A 29 0.79 -15.41 2.58
N ILE A 30 0.77 -14.24 1.95
CA ILE A 30 0.80 -14.09 0.49
C ILE A 30 2.06 -14.74 -0.08
N ALA A 31 3.22 -14.52 0.55
CA ALA A 31 4.49 -15.07 0.09
C ALA A 31 4.59 -16.60 0.19
N SER A 32 3.81 -17.21 1.10
CA SER A 32 3.86 -18.67 1.37
C SER A 32 2.66 -19.45 0.81
N CYS A 33 1.63 -18.77 0.30
CA CYS A 33 0.38 -19.39 -0.16
C CYS A 33 0.05 -19.02 -1.61
N ALA A 34 0.30 -19.95 -2.53
CA ALA A 34 0.05 -19.77 -3.97
C ALA A 34 -1.40 -19.38 -4.30
N ARG A 35 -2.38 -19.86 -3.52
CA ARG A 35 -3.80 -19.50 -3.70
C ARG A 35 -4.04 -18.02 -3.42
N CYS A 36 -3.48 -17.52 -2.32
CA CYS A 36 -3.63 -16.12 -1.91
C CYS A 36 -2.82 -15.17 -2.79
N GLU A 37 -1.66 -15.62 -3.27
CA GLU A 37 -0.90 -14.92 -4.31
C GLU A 37 -1.73 -14.77 -5.59
N ALA A 38 -2.36 -15.86 -6.07
CA ALA A 38 -3.23 -15.81 -7.25
C ALA A 38 -4.46 -14.90 -7.06
N VAL A 39 -5.08 -14.93 -5.87
CA VAL A 39 -6.18 -14.02 -5.53
C VAL A 39 -5.72 -12.57 -5.59
N LEU A 40 -4.57 -12.23 -4.98
CA LEU A 40 -4.02 -10.88 -5.01
C LEU A 40 -3.72 -10.41 -6.45
N ALA A 41 -3.09 -11.27 -7.25
CA ALA A 41 -2.79 -10.98 -8.65
C ALA A 41 -4.06 -10.74 -9.47
N GLY A 42 -5.07 -11.60 -9.30
CA GLY A 42 -6.37 -11.46 -9.96
C GLY A 42 -7.08 -10.16 -9.59
N THR A 43 -7.14 -9.83 -8.30
CA THR A 43 -7.76 -8.58 -7.82
C THR A 43 -7.05 -7.36 -8.39
N ARG A 44 -5.70 -7.35 -8.45
CA ARG A 44 -4.93 -6.27 -9.10
C ARG A 44 -5.27 -6.12 -10.58
N ALA A 45 -5.37 -7.22 -11.32
CA ALA A 45 -5.76 -7.18 -12.72
C ALA A 45 -7.17 -6.59 -12.93
N VAL A 46 -8.11 -6.89 -12.03
CA VAL A 46 -9.46 -6.29 -12.06
C VAL A 46 -9.40 -4.79 -11.77
N ILE A 47 -8.60 -4.37 -10.79
CA ILE A 47 -8.39 -2.95 -10.46
C ILE A 47 -7.80 -2.20 -11.66
N ASP A 48 -6.79 -2.76 -12.32
CA ASP A 48 -6.16 -2.15 -13.50
C ASP A 48 -7.17 -2.00 -14.64
N LEU A 49 -7.92 -3.06 -14.94
CA LEU A 49 -8.97 -3.04 -15.97
C LEU A 49 -10.06 -2.00 -15.67
N ALA A 50 -10.48 -1.88 -14.40
CA ALA A 50 -11.44 -0.88 -13.99
C ALA A 50 -10.85 0.54 -14.08
N GLY A 51 -9.57 0.71 -13.73
CA GLY A 51 -8.86 1.99 -13.74
C GLY A 51 -8.58 2.54 -15.13
N ASP A 52 -8.57 1.69 -16.16
CA ASP A 52 -8.46 2.15 -17.55
C ASP A 52 -9.71 2.91 -18.04
N VAL A 53 -10.85 2.69 -17.39
CA VAL A 53 -12.07 3.45 -17.66
C VAL A 53 -11.94 4.86 -17.06
N GLY A 54 -11.76 5.86 -17.92
CA GLY A 54 -11.68 7.26 -17.50
C GLY A 54 -10.28 7.71 -17.06
N ARG A 55 -9.23 6.92 -17.36
CA ARG A 55 -7.84 7.32 -17.16
C ARG A 55 -7.53 8.58 -17.99
N VAL A 56 -7.07 9.63 -17.31
CA VAL A 56 -6.58 10.85 -17.97
C VAL A 56 -5.07 10.72 -18.17
N GLU A 57 -4.65 10.55 -19.43
CA GLU A 57 -3.25 10.59 -19.79
C GLU A 57 -2.73 12.03 -19.69
N LEU A 58 -1.66 12.22 -18.91
CA LEU A 58 -0.98 13.52 -18.81
C LEU A 58 0.05 13.65 -19.91
N GLU A 59 0.05 14.77 -20.60
CA GLU A 59 1.16 15.12 -21.51
C GLU A 59 2.48 15.16 -20.74
N ALA A 60 3.59 14.81 -21.41
CA ALA A 60 4.91 14.70 -20.80
C ALA A 60 5.31 15.96 -20.00
N ALA A 61 5.00 17.15 -20.52
CA ALA A 61 5.27 18.41 -19.82
C ALA A 61 4.41 18.58 -18.56
N GLY A 62 3.16 18.11 -18.58
CA GLY A 62 2.27 18.09 -17.41
C GLY A 62 2.78 17.13 -16.33
N ARG A 63 3.18 15.93 -16.74
CA ARG A 63 3.79 14.93 -15.85
C ARG A 63 5.05 15.45 -15.17
N GLU A 64 5.95 16.09 -15.93
CA GLU A 64 7.19 16.66 -15.38
C GLU A 64 6.89 17.75 -14.35
N ARG A 65 5.99 18.70 -14.67
CA ARG A 65 5.58 19.76 -13.73
C ARG A 65 4.97 19.19 -12.44
N LEU A 66 4.15 18.14 -12.54
CA LEU A 66 3.57 17.47 -11.38
C LEU A 66 4.64 16.82 -10.52
N LEU A 67 5.57 16.06 -11.12
CA LEU A 67 6.68 15.43 -10.40
C LEU A 67 7.55 16.47 -9.69
N GLN A 68 7.93 17.55 -10.36
CA GLN A 68 8.70 18.65 -9.75
C GLN A 68 7.95 19.28 -8.57
N SER A 69 6.63 19.46 -8.70
CA SER A 69 5.79 20.01 -7.63
C SER A 69 5.73 19.09 -6.40
N ILE A 70 5.60 17.77 -6.61
CA ILE A 70 5.61 16.76 -5.54
C ILE A 70 6.97 16.74 -4.83
N LEU A 71 8.07 16.70 -5.59
CA LEU A 71 9.43 16.70 -5.04
C LEU A 71 9.75 17.99 -4.27
N HIS A 72 9.28 19.13 -4.75
CA HIS A 72 9.41 20.39 -4.04
C HIS A 72 8.64 20.37 -2.71
N ALA A 73 7.38 19.91 -2.75
CA ALA A 73 6.53 19.81 -1.56
C ALA A 73 7.12 18.86 -0.50
N SER A 74 7.66 17.70 -0.90
CA SER A 74 8.25 16.73 0.02
C SER A 74 9.51 17.25 0.73
N ARG A 75 10.33 18.05 0.04
CA ARG A 75 11.50 18.72 0.65
C ARG A 75 11.11 19.81 1.64
N SER A 76 10.02 20.53 1.37
CA SER A 76 9.50 21.56 2.28
C SER A 76 8.82 20.97 3.54
N ARG A 77 8.35 19.73 3.46
CA ARG A 77 7.74 18.95 4.56
C ARG A 77 8.74 17.95 5.18
N ALA A 78 10.01 18.31 5.38
CA ALA A 78 10.94 17.44 6.10
C ALA A 78 10.32 17.03 7.46
N VAL A 79 9.88 15.78 7.56
CA VAL A 79 9.27 15.19 8.75
C VAL A 79 10.35 15.10 9.83
N PRO A 80 10.15 15.63 11.05
CA PRO A 80 11.08 15.38 12.14
C PRO A 80 11.05 13.88 12.46
N ASP A 81 12.23 13.25 12.39
CA ASP A 81 12.51 11.86 12.72
C ASP A 81 11.95 11.49 14.12
N GLY A 82 10.79 10.83 14.12
CA GLY A 82 10.07 10.39 15.31
C GLY A 82 10.63 9.05 15.78
N ARG A 83 11.69 9.09 16.59
CA ARG A 83 12.21 7.93 17.32
C ARG A 83 11.08 7.24 18.09
N VAL A 84 10.90 5.95 17.85
CA VAL A 84 10.05 5.04 18.63
C VAL A 84 10.58 4.99 20.06
N GLY A 85 9.84 5.60 20.99
CA GLY A 85 10.11 5.53 22.42
C GLY A 85 9.67 4.19 22.99
N SER A 86 10.65 3.33 23.28
CA SER A 86 10.52 2.17 24.17
C SER A 86 10.56 2.61 25.64
N ALA A 87 9.47 2.42 26.39
CA ALA A 87 9.33 2.42 27.87
C ALA A 87 7.80 2.47 28.18
N GLU A 88 7.13 1.54 28.86
CA GLU A 88 7.23 1.19 30.29
C GLU A 88 6.38 -0.10 30.51
N ARG A 89 6.96 -1.25 30.88
CA ARG A 89 6.96 -1.81 32.25
C ARG A 89 5.72 -1.52 33.10
N GLU A 90 4.84 -2.51 33.22
CA GLU A 90 3.99 -2.71 34.41
C GLU A 90 3.64 -4.20 34.59
N ARG A 91 4.54 -4.94 35.27
CA ARG A 91 4.27 -5.88 36.38
C ARG A 91 5.54 -6.60 36.80
#